data_AF-A0A238JZN0-F1
#
_entry.id   AF-A0A238JZN0-F1
#
_cell.length_a   1.000
_cell.length_b   1.000
_cell.length_c   1.000
_cell.angle_alpha   90.00
_cell.angle_beta   90.00
_cell.angle_gamma   90.00
#
_symmetry.space_group_name_H-M   'P 1'
#
loop_
_entity.id
_entity.type
_entity.pdbx_description
1 polymer ?
#
loop_
_entity_poly.entity_id
_entity_poly.type
_entity_poly.pdbx_seq_one_letter_code
_entity_poly.pdbx_strand_id
1 'polypeptide(L)'
;MTAIISRNVVVTGFVKSLSICAIVLLAACARDPDLIGIDNPEIPVASVATATKHKIFLASTRQPTETAGVFFSEDRAPSLGLASVQVSIPPTHIVGELNRPKVLPPDPRTEYAVVDPVRFDSNGAFVAAVNAELAKRPRGERDILFFVHGYNNTTSDAVLRLAQFVQDSDFQGVPVLFDWASAANVTRYVYDMNSALIARPQAIEIGKILDQTIAEGYDVFAHSMGSLLVMEGMVDLAQRGELDDASRLRNVILASPDIDMDLFRSQIAALDAIKDRLYVLMSEDDKALSFSRRVAGGVPRVGASNAEELAELGVFAIDLTDVDDSSSGTHSKFAGSPEVVELLGTALNNSSNFSARSRGIHLSDMLSGIPITVAF
;
A
#
# COMPACT_ATOMS: atom_id res chain seq x y z
N MET A 1 22.00 81.88 13.92
CA MET A 1 21.61 81.35 12.60
C MET A 1 22.76 80.44 12.18
N THR A 2 22.68 79.11 12.06
CA THR A 2 21.56 78.24 11.66
C THR A 2 21.93 76.76 11.97
N ALA A 3 20.94 76.00 12.47
CA ALA A 3 20.72 74.54 12.41
C ALA A 3 21.81 73.51 12.79
N ILE A 4 21.54 72.77 13.88
CA ILE A 4 22.01 71.39 14.11
C ILE A 4 20.88 70.45 13.66
N ILE A 5 21.14 69.60 12.67
CA ILE A 5 20.19 68.64 12.08
C ILE A 5 20.27 67.31 12.86
N SER A 6 19.12 66.86 13.34
CA SER A 6 18.88 65.53 13.90
C SER A 6 18.76 64.48 12.79
N ARG A 7 19.37 63.30 12.99
CA ARG A 7 19.08 62.08 12.22
C ARG A 7 18.57 60.99 13.16
N ASN A 8 17.25 60.83 13.21
CA ASN A 8 16.62 59.59 13.67
C ASN A 8 16.53 58.65 12.46
N VAL A 9 17.27 57.54 12.50
CA VAL A 9 17.12 56.46 11.52
C VAL A 9 16.13 55.43 12.06
N VAL A 10 15.15 55.17 11.21
CA VAL A 10 13.99 54.29 11.34
C VAL A 10 14.42 52.84 11.59
N VAL A 11 14.07 52.28 12.75
CA VAL A 11 14.14 50.83 13.05
C VAL A 11 12.72 50.30 13.23
N THR A 12 11.94 50.23 12.15
CA THR A 12 10.59 49.62 12.17
C THR A 12 10.25 48.84 10.89
N GLY A 13 11.24 48.55 10.03
CA GLY A 13 11.03 47.84 8.75
C GLY A 13 11.33 46.35 8.74
N PHE A 14 12.18 45.84 9.65
CA PHE A 14 12.73 44.49 9.51
C PHE A 14 11.92 43.36 10.18
N VAL A 15 11.03 43.69 11.11
CA VAL A 15 10.28 42.67 11.87
C VAL A 15 9.05 42.16 11.09
N LYS A 16 8.47 42.95 10.17
CA LYS A 16 7.26 42.57 9.43
C LYS A 16 7.52 41.62 8.24
N SER A 17 8.69 41.68 7.59
CA SER A 17 9.00 40.77 6.47
C SER A 17 9.35 39.35 6.91
N LEU A 18 9.90 39.16 8.11
CA LEU A 18 10.23 37.82 8.62
C LEU A 18 8.98 37.00 8.98
N SER A 19 7.93 37.65 9.47
CA SER A 19 6.66 36.99 9.83
C SER A 19 5.84 36.55 8.62
N ILE A 20 5.96 37.22 7.48
CA ILE A 20 5.21 36.85 6.26
C ILE A 20 5.88 35.66 5.53
N CYS A 21 7.22 35.58 5.50
CA CYS A 21 7.93 34.41 4.96
C CYS A 21 7.70 33.14 5.80
N ALA A 22 7.55 33.26 7.13
CA ALA A 22 7.27 32.11 8.00
C ALA A 22 5.86 31.53 7.80
N ILE A 23 4.88 32.33 7.39
CA ILE A 23 3.50 31.88 7.15
C ILE A 23 3.36 31.18 5.78
N VAL A 24 4.10 31.61 4.76
CA VAL A 24 4.10 30.98 3.43
C VAL A 24 4.83 29.62 3.44
N LEU A 25 5.83 29.43 4.31
CA LEU A 25 6.52 28.15 4.48
C LEU A 25 5.72 27.09 5.27
N LEU A 26 4.70 27.49 6.03
CA LEU A 26 3.86 26.55 6.81
C LEU A 26 2.67 25.97 6.01
N ALA A 27 2.27 26.63 4.91
CA ALA A 27 1.19 26.12 4.05
C ALA A 27 1.64 24.96 3.14
N ALA A 28 2.96 24.76 2.97
CA ALA A 28 3.53 23.72 2.11
C ALA A 28 3.66 22.33 2.77
N CYS A 29 3.20 22.17 4.02
CA CYS A 29 3.27 20.91 4.76
C CYS A 29 1.89 20.32 5.12
N ALA A 30 0.80 20.87 4.57
CA ALA A 30 -0.52 20.28 4.80
C ALA A 30 -0.62 18.94 4.04
N ARG A 31 -0.99 17.87 4.76
CA ARG A 31 -1.29 16.56 4.16
C ARG A 31 -2.45 16.71 3.19
N ASP A 32 -2.44 15.93 2.11
CA ASP A 32 -3.58 15.84 1.21
C ASP A 32 -4.86 15.46 1.99
N PRO A 33 -6.02 16.02 1.62
CA PRO A 33 -7.25 15.79 2.36
C PRO A 33 -7.70 14.33 2.28
N ASP A 34 -8.27 13.80 3.36
CA ASP A 34 -8.98 12.52 3.35
C ASP A 34 -10.31 12.66 2.60
N LEU A 35 -10.68 11.65 1.81
CA LEU A 35 -11.76 11.78 0.81
C LEU A 35 -12.79 10.65 0.82
N ILE A 36 -12.74 9.71 1.76
CA ILE A 36 -13.69 8.60 1.82
C ILE A 36 -15.12 9.12 2.04
N GLY A 37 -15.99 8.86 1.08
CA GLY A 37 -17.40 9.28 1.11
C GLY A 37 -17.63 10.74 0.68
N ILE A 38 -16.62 11.44 0.17
CA ILE A 38 -16.77 12.81 -0.34
C ILE A 38 -17.08 12.75 -1.84
N ASP A 39 -18.34 12.94 -2.20
CA ASP A 39 -18.78 13.10 -3.60
C ASP A 39 -18.86 14.58 -3.98
N ASN A 40 -18.73 14.86 -5.27
CA ASN A 40 -18.83 16.21 -5.80
C ASN A 40 -20.28 16.53 -6.16
N PRO A 41 -20.93 17.52 -5.53
CA PRO A 41 -22.34 17.81 -5.76
C PRO A 41 -22.61 18.41 -7.15
N GLU A 42 -21.62 19.06 -7.76
CA GLU A 42 -21.75 19.65 -9.09
C GLU A 42 -21.48 18.61 -10.19
N ILE A 43 -20.54 17.69 -9.94
CA ILE A 43 -20.15 16.62 -10.87
C ILE A 43 -20.07 15.29 -10.09
N PRO A 44 -21.21 14.68 -9.75
CA PRO A 44 -21.19 13.44 -8.97
C PRO A 44 -20.46 12.32 -9.71
N VAL A 45 -19.81 11.42 -8.99
CA VAL A 45 -19.15 10.22 -9.58
C VAL A 45 -20.09 9.43 -10.49
N ALA A 46 -21.39 9.38 -10.16
CA ALA A 46 -22.39 8.70 -10.99
C ALA A 46 -22.62 9.37 -12.36
N SER A 47 -22.30 10.66 -12.52
CA SER A 47 -22.49 11.42 -13.76
C SER A 47 -21.36 11.23 -14.79
N VAL A 48 -20.18 10.77 -14.36
CA VAL A 48 -19.02 10.54 -15.25
C VAL A 48 -19.01 9.10 -15.73
N ALA A 49 -19.80 8.80 -16.77
CA ALA A 49 -19.96 7.44 -17.30
C ALA A 49 -18.67 6.80 -17.84
N THR A 50 -17.67 7.61 -18.20
CA THR A 50 -16.37 7.16 -18.71
C THR A 50 -15.34 6.86 -17.62
N ALA A 51 -15.64 7.14 -16.36
CA ALA A 51 -14.75 6.82 -15.25
C ALA A 51 -14.82 5.31 -14.93
N THR A 52 -13.65 4.71 -14.69
CA THR A 52 -13.58 3.32 -14.23
C THR A 52 -13.87 3.26 -12.74
N LYS A 53 -14.56 2.21 -12.29
CA LYS A 53 -14.99 2.07 -10.89
C LYS A 53 -14.51 0.73 -10.33
N HIS A 54 -13.72 0.81 -9.26
CA HIS A 54 -13.26 -0.37 -8.53
C HIS A 54 -13.91 -0.44 -7.16
N LYS A 55 -14.45 -1.61 -6.81
CA LYS A 55 -14.93 -1.87 -5.46
C LYS A 55 -13.78 -2.41 -4.63
N ILE A 56 -13.42 -1.68 -3.57
CA ILE A 56 -12.37 -2.07 -2.64
C ILE A 56 -13.02 -2.51 -1.34
N PHE A 57 -12.66 -3.71 -0.86
CA PHE A 57 -13.04 -4.18 0.46
C PHE A 57 -11.95 -3.83 1.46
N LEU A 58 -12.33 -3.52 2.70
CA LEU A 58 -11.41 -3.13 3.77
C LEU A 58 -11.65 -4.00 4.99
N ALA A 59 -10.54 -4.40 5.61
CA ALA A 59 -10.48 -4.94 6.95
C ALA A 59 -9.52 -4.06 7.76
N SER A 60 -10.04 -3.32 8.72
CA SER A 60 -9.31 -2.24 9.39
C SER A 60 -9.14 -2.49 10.88
N THR A 61 -7.96 -2.21 11.41
CA THR A 61 -7.72 -2.15 12.87
C THR A 61 -7.74 -0.73 13.40
N ARG A 62 -8.26 0.21 12.61
CA ARG A 62 -8.47 1.61 12.99
C ARG A 62 -9.83 1.83 13.62
N GLN A 63 -9.90 2.80 14.52
CA GLN A 63 -11.15 3.23 15.14
C GLN A 63 -12.05 3.91 14.09
N PRO A 64 -13.31 3.47 13.91
CA PRO A 64 -14.26 4.18 13.06
C PRO A 64 -14.50 5.61 13.57
N THR A 65 -14.71 6.55 12.64
CA THR A 65 -15.01 7.94 12.98
C THR A 65 -16.14 8.50 12.11
N GLU A 66 -16.86 9.47 12.66
CA GLU A 66 -17.90 10.22 11.95
C GLU A 66 -17.34 11.50 11.31
N THR A 67 -16.02 11.74 11.42
CA THR A 67 -15.34 12.82 10.69
C THR A 67 -15.42 12.57 9.19
N ALA A 68 -16.05 13.50 8.46
CA ALA A 68 -16.22 13.42 7.02
C ALA A 68 -14.88 13.22 6.28
N GLY A 69 -14.86 12.34 5.29
CA GLY A 69 -13.66 12.01 4.51
C GLY A 69 -12.73 10.98 5.15
N VAL A 70 -12.71 10.89 6.49
CA VAL A 70 -11.72 10.07 7.21
C VAL A 70 -12.11 8.59 7.26
N PHE A 71 -13.38 8.29 7.57
CA PHE A 71 -13.97 6.94 7.71
C PHE A 71 -13.40 6.10 8.87
N PHE A 72 -12.07 5.95 8.93
CA PHE A 72 -11.31 5.29 9.99
C PHE A 72 -10.15 6.19 10.43
N SER A 73 -10.01 6.43 11.73
CA SER A 73 -8.99 7.35 12.27
C SER A 73 -7.59 6.73 12.34
N GLU A 74 -6.62 7.46 12.89
CA GLU A 74 -5.30 6.90 13.21
C GLU A 74 -5.30 6.01 14.47
N ASP A 75 -6.37 6.04 15.27
CA ASP A 75 -6.41 5.32 16.54
C ASP A 75 -6.64 3.83 16.34
N ARG A 76 -6.09 3.02 17.25
CA ARG A 76 -6.27 1.57 17.25
C ARG A 76 -7.67 1.21 17.73
N ALA A 77 -8.38 0.38 16.95
CA ALA A 77 -9.61 -0.26 17.37
C ALA A 77 -9.32 -1.54 18.17
N PRO A 78 -10.20 -1.92 19.11
CA PRO A 78 -10.08 -3.18 19.86
C PRO A 78 -10.48 -4.40 19.02
N SER A 79 -11.25 -4.21 17.94
CA SER A 79 -11.77 -5.27 17.06
C SER A 79 -11.62 -4.87 15.59
N LEU A 80 -11.64 -5.87 14.72
CA LEU A 80 -11.60 -5.68 13.27
C LEU A 80 -12.86 -4.96 12.77
N GLY A 81 -12.68 -3.85 12.06
CA GLY A 81 -13.73 -3.18 11.30
C GLY A 81 -13.78 -3.71 9.88
N LEU A 82 -14.96 -4.07 9.38
CA LEU A 82 -15.14 -4.57 8.01
C LEU A 82 -15.92 -3.53 7.19
N ALA A 83 -15.43 -3.21 6.01
CA ALA A 83 -16.02 -2.17 5.17
C ALA A 83 -15.79 -2.40 3.67
N SER A 84 -16.46 -1.59 2.85
CA SER A 84 -16.13 -1.44 1.43
C SER A 84 -16.34 0.00 0.98
N VAL A 85 -15.66 0.38 -0.09
CA VAL A 85 -15.82 1.67 -0.78
C VAL A 85 -15.83 1.45 -2.28
N GLN A 86 -16.35 2.43 -3.03
CA GLN A 86 -16.20 2.50 -4.48
C GLN A 86 -15.20 3.61 -4.83
N VAL A 87 -14.13 3.25 -5.52
CA VAL A 87 -13.14 4.21 -6.03
C VAL A 87 -13.43 4.49 -7.50
N SER A 88 -13.57 5.77 -7.85
CA SER A 88 -13.69 6.26 -9.22
C SER A 88 -12.32 6.73 -9.69
N ILE A 89 -11.91 6.24 -10.86
CA ILE A 89 -10.67 6.60 -11.53
C ILE A 89 -10.99 7.44 -12.75
N PRO A 90 -10.35 8.61 -12.92
CA PRO A 90 -10.69 9.53 -13.99
C PRO A 90 -10.31 8.95 -15.36
N PRO A 91 -11.05 9.26 -16.43
CA PRO A 91 -10.70 8.85 -17.79
C PRO A 91 -9.36 9.42 -18.29
N THR A 92 -8.82 10.44 -17.61
CA THR A 92 -7.51 11.04 -17.90
C THR A 92 -6.34 10.34 -17.18
N HIS A 93 -6.61 9.27 -16.43
CA HIS A 93 -5.62 8.56 -15.64
C HIS A 93 -4.47 8.02 -16.51
N ILE A 94 -3.25 8.18 -16.00
CA ILE A 94 -2.00 7.70 -16.63
C ILE A 94 -1.38 6.67 -15.71
N VAL A 95 -0.97 5.53 -16.27
CA VAL A 95 -0.32 4.44 -15.51
C VAL A 95 0.84 4.98 -14.68
N GLY A 96 0.87 4.62 -13.39
CA GLY A 96 1.90 5.06 -12.44
C GLY A 96 1.61 6.42 -11.77
N GLU A 97 0.66 7.22 -12.27
CA GLU A 97 0.28 8.49 -11.66
C GLU A 97 -0.91 8.36 -10.70
N LEU A 98 -0.81 8.95 -9.51
CA LEU A 98 -1.95 9.06 -8.61
C LEU A 98 -2.52 10.49 -8.65
N ASN A 99 -3.55 10.72 -9.47
CA ASN A 99 -4.24 12.02 -9.57
C ASN A 99 -5.17 12.24 -8.36
N ARG A 100 -4.61 12.33 -7.15
CA ARG A 100 -5.36 12.59 -5.91
C ARG A 100 -5.81 14.06 -5.82
N PRO A 101 -7.05 14.35 -5.36
CA PRO A 101 -7.48 15.72 -5.11
C PRO A 101 -6.64 16.40 -4.03
N LYS A 102 -6.19 17.62 -4.34
CA LYS A 102 -5.53 18.51 -3.37
C LYS A 102 -6.52 19.39 -2.60
N VAL A 103 -7.71 19.57 -3.16
CA VAL A 103 -8.83 20.33 -2.60
C VAL A 103 -10.09 19.51 -2.81
N LEU A 104 -10.99 19.51 -1.81
CA LEU A 104 -12.28 18.84 -1.90
C LEU A 104 -13.40 19.81 -2.33
N PRO A 105 -14.45 19.32 -3.00
CA PRO A 105 -14.66 17.93 -3.43
C PRO A 105 -13.84 17.57 -4.69
N PRO A 106 -13.55 16.28 -4.96
CA PRO A 106 -12.78 15.86 -6.13
C PRO A 106 -13.51 16.16 -7.45
N ASP A 107 -12.78 16.41 -8.55
CA ASP A 107 -13.38 16.37 -9.91
C ASP A 107 -13.18 14.97 -10.52
N PRO A 108 -14.21 14.09 -10.55
CA PRO A 108 -14.05 12.71 -11.02
C PRO A 108 -13.72 12.56 -12.51
N ARG A 109 -13.67 13.66 -13.27
CA ARG A 109 -13.20 13.67 -14.66
C ARG A 109 -11.68 13.69 -14.75
N THR A 110 -11.00 14.20 -13.73
CA THR A 110 -9.54 14.40 -13.72
C THR A 110 -8.84 13.87 -12.48
N GLU A 111 -9.58 13.59 -11.41
CA GLU A 111 -9.06 13.18 -10.11
C GLU A 111 -9.77 11.91 -9.62
N TYR A 112 -9.09 11.19 -8.72
CA TYR A 112 -9.69 10.07 -8.03
C TYR A 112 -10.76 10.56 -7.04
N ALA A 113 -11.85 9.79 -6.94
CA ALA A 113 -12.90 10.01 -5.93
C ALA A 113 -13.21 8.69 -5.20
N VAL A 114 -13.60 8.77 -3.93
CA VAL A 114 -13.98 7.59 -3.14
C VAL A 114 -15.37 7.82 -2.55
N VAL A 115 -16.33 7.02 -2.99
CA VAL A 115 -17.75 7.15 -2.65
C VAL A 115 -18.31 5.83 -2.13
N ASP A 116 -19.59 5.84 -1.75
CA ASP A 116 -20.33 4.67 -1.25
C ASP A 116 -19.63 3.89 -0.12
N PRO A 117 -19.16 4.55 0.96
CA PRO A 117 -18.60 3.84 2.10
C PRO A 117 -19.68 3.03 2.81
N VAL A 118 -19.43 1.73 3.00
CA VAL A 118 -20.31 0.79 3.69
C VAL A 118 -19.52 0.11 4.80
N ARG A 119 -20.04 0.14 6.03
CA ARG A 119 -19.57 -0.69 7.15
C ARG A 119 -20.43 -1.96 7.23
N PHE A 120 -19.82 -3.10 7.51
CA PHE A 120 -20.51 -4.37 7.68
C PHE A 120 -20.59 -4.74 9.15
N ASP A 121 -21.79 -5.07 9.64
CA ASP A 121 -22.03 -5.40 11.05
C ASP A 121 -21.63 -6.84 11.41
N SER A 122 -21.26 -7.66 10.44
CA SER A 122 -20.84 -9.05 10.67
C SER A 122 -19.93 -9.60 9.59
N ASN A 123 -19.13 -10.61 9.95
CA ASN A 123 -18.28 -11.36 9.02
C ASN A 123 -19.10 -11.97 7.88
N GLY A 124 -20.31 -12.50 8.17
CA GLY A 124 -21.18 -13.08 7.16
C GLY A 124 -21.66 -12.07 6.11
N ALA A 125 -21.97 -10.84 6.53
CA ALA A 125 -22.35 -9.77 5.59
C ALA A 125 -21.17 -9.35 4.69
N PHE A 126 -19.97 -9.25 5.26
CA PHE A 126 -18.75 -8.97 4.51
C PHE A 126 -18.44 -10.09 3.49
N VAL A 127 -18.45 -11.35 3.93
CA VAL A 127 -18.23 -12.53 3.07
C VAL A 127 -19.25 -12.59 1.94
N ALA A 128 -20.54 -12.32 2.22
CA ALA A 128 -21.57 -12.27 1.19
C ALA A 128 -21.30 -11.17 0.14
N ALA A 129 -20.84 -9.99 0.58
CA ALA A 129 -20.52 -8.89 -0.31
C ALA A 129 -19.28 -9.19 -1.18
N VAL A 130 -18.24 -9.81 -0.60
CA VAL A 130 -17.05 -10.27 -1.34
C VAL A 130 -17.44 -11.36 -2.35
N ASN A 131 -18.27 -12.33 -1.96
CA ASN A 131 -18.77 -13.37 -2.85
C ASN A 131 -19.58 -12.81 -4.02
N ALA A 132 -20.41 -11.79 -3.79
CA ALA A 132 -21.15 -11.12 -4.84
C ALA A 132 -20.23 -10.46 -5.87
N GLU A 133 -19.08 -9.92 -5.43
CA GLU A 133 -18.08 -9.34 -6.33
C GLU A 133 -17.29 -10.43 -7.08
N LEU A 134 -16.87 -11.49 -6.39
CA LEU A 134 -16.18 -12.64 -6.98
C LEU A 134 -17.06 -13.34 -8.03
N ALA A 135 -18.37 -13.45 -7.79
CA ALA A 135 -19.30 -14.11 -8.69
C ALA A 135 -19.48 -13.38 -10.05
N LYS A 136 -19.03 -12.13 -10.17
CA LYS A 136 -18.99 -11.42 -11.46
C LYS A 136 -17.90 -11.96 -12.40
N ARG A 137 -16.96 -12.75 -11.88
CA ARG A 137 -15.89 -13.40 -12.62
C ARG A 137 -16.25 -14.87 -12.93
N PRO A 138 -15.78 -15.40 -14.07
CA PRO A 138 -15.95 -16.82 -14.38
C PRO A 138 -15.23 -17.70 -13.34
N ARG A 139 -15.62 -18.97 -13.27
CA ARG A 139 -14.91 -19.95 -12.43
C ARG A 139 -13.51 -20.16 -13.00
N GLY A 140 -12.51 -20.27 -12.13
CA GLY A 140 -11.08 -20.31 -12.45
C GLY A 140 -10.37 -18.96 -12.32
N GLU A 141 -11.12 -17.85 -12.22
CA GLU A 141 -10.60 -16.48 -12.20
C GLU A 141 -11.08 -15.70 -10.94
N ARG A 142 -11.50 -16.41 -9.90
CA ARG A 142 -12.07 -15.81 -8.67
C ARG A 142 -11.00 -15.59 -7.63
N ASP A 143 -10.08 -14.68 -7.91
CA ASP A 143 -8.93 -14.44 -7.04
C ASP A 143 -9.12 -13.22 -6.15
N ILE A 144 -8.47 -13.25 -5.00
CA ILE A 144 -8.39 -12.11 -4.08
C ILE A 144 -6.96 -11.60 -4.04
N LEU A 145 -6.80 -10.29 -4.17
CA LEU A 145 -5.57 -9.59 -3.81
C LEU A 145 -5.72 -9.05 -2.39
N PHE A 146 -4.97 -9.61 -1.44
CA PHE A 146 -4.90 -9.13 -0.06
C PHE A 146 -3.73 -8.15 0.09
N PHE A 147 -4.04 -6.85 0.09
CA PHE A 147 -3.05 -5.78 0.10
C PHE A 147 -2.85 -5.21 1.51
N VAL A 148 -1.60 -5.06 1.94
CA VAL A 148 -1.22 -4.50 3.24
C VAL A 148 -0.34 -3.28 3.02
N HIS A 149 -0.83 -2.09 3.40
CA HIS A 149 -0.09 -0.84 3.20
C HIS A 149 1.11 -0.70 4.16
N GLY A 150 2.00 0.25 3.85
CA GLY A 150 3.17 0.59 4.66
C GLY A 150 2.92 1.68 5.72
N TYR A 151 4.01 2.16 6.32
CA TYR A 151 3.98 3.22 7.33
C TYR A 151 3.47 4.57 6.77
N ASN A 152 3.03 5.48 7.65
CA ASN A 152 2.61 6.84 7.29
C ASN A 152 1.47 6.91 6.26
N ASN A 153 0.44 6.05 6.38
CA ASN A 153 -0.75 6.08 5.51
C ASN A 153 -2.01 6.39 6.32
N THR A 154 -2.92 7.20 5.77
CA THR A 154 -4.34 7.21 6.17
C THR A 154 -5.09 6.12 5.41
N THR A 155 -6.33 5.86 5.81
CA THR A 155 -7.24 4.99 5.05
C THR A 155 -7.42 5.48 3.61
N SER A 156 -7.50 6.80 3.38
CA SER A 156 -7.58 7.36 2.02
C SER A 156 -6.35 7.04 1.20
N ASP A 157 -5.14 7.19 1.76
CA ASP A 157 -3.89 6.90 1.04
C ASP A 157 -3.83 5.43 0.63
N ALA A 158 -4.17 4.53 1.55
CA ALA A 158 -4.13 3.09 1.33
C ALA A 158 -5.16 2.63 0.29
N VAL A 159 -6.40 3.16 0.36
CA VAL A 159 -7.46 2.88 -0.62
C VAL A 159 -7.06 3.36 -2.01
N LEU A 160 -6.58 4.60 -2.12
CA LEU A 160 -6.17 5.18 -3.40
C LEU A 160 -5.01 4.41 -4.02
N ARG A 161 -3.99 4.05 -3.22
CA ARG A 161 -2.84 3.30 -3.72
C ARG A 161 -3.23 1.92 -4.22
N LEU A 162 -4.10 1.20 -3.50
CA LEU A 162 -4.61 -0.09 -3.95
C LEU A 162 -5.46 0.05 -5.22
N ALA A 163 -6.33 1.05 -5.30
CA ALA A 163 -7.15 1.26 -6.49
C ALA A 163 -6.32 1.61 -7.72
N GLN A 164 -5.29 2.46 -7.56
CA GLN A 164 -4.31 2.73 -8.60
C GLN A 164 -3.61 1.44 -9.02
N PHE A 165 -3.10 0.66 -8.07
CA PHE A 165 -2.42 -0.60 -8.38
C PHE A 165 -3.31 -1.56 -9.17
N VAL A 166 -4.57 -1.76 -8.76
CA VAL A 166 -5.54 -2.62 -9.45
C VAL A 166 -5.82 -2.12 -10.87
N GLN A 167 -5.98 -0.81 -11.04
CA GLN A 167 -6.19 -0.20 -12.34
C GLN A 167 -4.99 -0.36 -13.27
N ASP A 168 -3.81 -0.06 -12.76
CA ASP A 168 -2.59 0.01 -13.55
C ASP A 168 -2.06 -1.38 -13.91
N SER A 169 -2.29 -2.36 -13.02
CA SER A 169 -1.92 -3.76 -13.25
C SER A 169 -2.97 -4.54 -14.06
N ASP A 170 -4.11 -3.91 -14.35
CA ASP A 170 -5.29 -4.59 -14.90
C ASP A 170 -5.64 -5.87 -14.11
N PHE A 171 -5.53 -5.80 -12.77
CA PHE A 171 -5.79 -6.96 -11.92
C PHE A 171 -7.27 -7.33 -11.99
N GLN A 172 -7.54 -8.55 -12.43
CA GLN A 172 -8.91 -8.98 -12.69
C GLN A 172 -9.63 -9.45 -11.43
N GLY A 173 -8.94 -9.80 -10.34
CA GLY A 173 -9.55 -10.32 -9.11
C GLY A 173 -10.22 -9.27 -8.21
N VAL A 174 -10.56 -9.65 -6.98
CA VAL A 174 -11.20 -8.79 -5.99
C VAL A 174 -10.16 -8.23 -5.01
N PRO A 175 -9.96 -6.91 -4.93
CA PRO A 175 -9.01 -6.30 -4.01
C PRO A 175 -9.58 -6.15 -2.59
N VAL A 176 -8.81 -6.60 -1.61
CA VAL A 176 -9.08 -6.47 -0.18
C VAL A 176 -7.89 -5.77 0.48
N LEU A 177 -8.13 -4.60 1.09
CA LEU A 177 -7.16 -3.84 1.85
C LEU A 177 -7.18 -4.25 3.32
N PHE A 178 -6.01 -4.58 3.88
CA PHE A 178 -5.80 -4.58 5.32
C PHE A 178 -5.26 -3.23 5.78
N ASP A 179 -6.13 -2.45 6.43
CA ASP A 179 -5.89 -1.07 6.82
C ASP A 179 -5.55 -0.99 8.32
N TRP A 180 -4.28 -1.23 8.64
CA TRP A 180 -3.81 -1.20 10.03
C TRP A 180 -3.60 0.23 10.52
N ALA A 181 -3.70 0.44 11.84
CA ALA A 181 -3.69 1.77 12.48
C ALA A 181 -2.33 2.50 12.43
N SER A 182 -1.89 2.89 11.23
CA SER A 182 -0.80 3.83 11.02
C SER A 182 -1.25 5.23 11.43
N ALA A 183 -0.36 5.94 12.12
CA ALA A 183 -0.55 7.30 12.56
C ALA A 183 -0.45 8.34 11.43
N ALA A 184 -0.23 7.92 10.18
CA ALA A 184 -0.14 8.86 9.07
C ALA A 184 0.87 10.00 9.38
N ASN A 185 2.00 9.66 10.02
CA ASN A 185 2.97 10.65 10.45
C ASN A 185 4.39 10.07 10.44
N VAL A 186 5.25 10.67 9.62
CA VAL A 186 6.68 10.31 9.48
C VAL A 186 7.45 10.26 10.81
N THR A 187 7.09 11.08 11.80
CA THR A 187 7.76 11.09 13.11
C THR A 187 7.29 9.99 14.05
N ARG A 188 6.16 9.33 13.75
CA ARG A 188 5.53 8.31 14.60
C ARG A 188 5.89 6.89 14.19
N TYR A 189 7.09 6.68 13.63
CA TYR A 189 7.58 5.37 13.19
C TYR A 189 7.41 4.26 14.25
N VAL A 190 7.79 4.50 15.51
CA VAL A 190 7.68 3.49 16.58
C VAL A 190 6.22 3.19 16.92
N TYR A 191 5.34 4.19 16.86
CA TYR A 191 3.91 3.96 17.02
C TYR A 191 3.38 3.06 15.91
N ASP A 192 3.75 3.33 14.66
CA ASP A 192 3.35 2.55 13.49
C ASP A 192 3.85 1.11 13.58
N MET A 193 5.11 0.90 13.95
CA MET A 193 5.67 -0.45 14.14
C MET A 193 4.91 -1.23 15.23
N ASN A 194 4.60 -0.57 16.35
CA ASN A 194 3.78 -1.19 17.40
C ASN A 194 2.34 -1.43 16.93
N SER A 195 1.74 -0.52 16.17
CA SER A 195 0.38 -0.68 15.62
C SER A 195 0.31 -1.85 14.64
N ALA A 196 1.31 -1.99 13.77
CA ALA A 196 1.44 -3.11 12.85
C ALA A 196 1.47 -4.43 13.63
N LEU A 197 2.37 -4.58 14.61
CA LEU A 197 2.46 -5.81 15.41
C LEU A 197 1.22 -6.07 16.29
N ILE A 198 0.55 -5.01 16.77
CA ILE A 198 -0.75 -5.14 17.47
C ILE A 198 -1.83 -5.67 16.53
N ALA A 199 -1.80 -5.31 15.25
CA ALA A 199 -2.76 -5.76 14.24
C ALA A 199 -2.51 -7.20 13.74
N ARG A 200 -1.41 -7.86 14.15
CA ARG A 200 -1.04 -9.21 13.72
C ARG A 200 -2.16 -10.25 13.94
N PRO A 201 -2.81 -10.35 15.12
CA PRO A 201 -3.91 -11.28 15.30
C PRO A 201 -5.08 -11.02 14.36
N GLN A 202 -5.39 -9.75 14.07
CA GLN A 202 -6.47 -9.37 13.17
C GLN A 202 -6.13 -9.61 11.70
N ALA A 203 -4.85 -9.54 11.31
CA ALA A 203 -4.38 -9.94 9.99
C ALA A 203 -4.62 -11.45 9.73
N ILE A 204 -4.42 -12.27 10.77
CA ILE A 204 -4.77 -13.70 10.74
C ILE A 204 -6.29 -13.90 10.73
N GLU A 205 -7.02 -13.12 11.54
CA GLU A 205 -8.49 -13.17 11.62
C GLU A 205 -9.14 -12.89 10.25
N ILE A 206 -8.70 -11.84 9.54
CA ILE A 206 -9.25 -11.54 8.20
C ILE A 206 -8.95 -12.65 7.20
N GLY A 207 -7.77 -13.30 7.26
CA GLY A 207 -7.49 -14.48 6.43
C GLY A 207 -8.54 -15.58 6.62
N LYS A 208 -8.87 -15.91 7.87
CA LYS A 208 -9.91 -16.89 8.22
C LYS A 208 -11.32 -16.48 7.80
N ILE A 209 -11.61 -15.17 7.75
CA ILE A 209 -12.87 -14.65 7.22
C ILE A 209 -12.91 -14.81 5.70
N LEU A 210 -11.83 -14.45 5.01
CA LEU A 210 -11.73 -14.57 3.55
C LEU A 210 -11.81 -16.04 3.11
N ASP A 211 -11.32 -16.99 3.91
CA ASP A 211 -11.44 -18.43 3.64
C ASP A 211 -12.88 -18.94 3.51
N GLN A 212 -13.85 -18.21 4.06
CA GLN A 212 -15.27 -18.52 3.95
C GLN A 212 -15.89 -18.04 2.62
N THR A 213 -15.12 -17.35 1.79
CA THR A 213 -15.54 -16.87 0.46
C THR A 213 -15.43 -17.96 -0.60
N ILE A 214 -16.01 -17.69 -1.78
CA ILE A 214 -15.90 -18.53 -2.98
C ILE A 214 -14.61 -18.31 -3.77
N ALA A 215 -13.63 -17.58 -3.22
CA ALA A 215 -12.38 -17.33 -3.94
C ALA A 215 -11.63 -18.64 -4.24
N GLU A 216 -10.89 -18.68 -5.32
CA GLU A 216 -10.14 -19.86 -5.75
C GLU A 216 -8.63 -19.69 -5.49
N GLY A 217 -8.19 -18.46 -5.23
CA GLY A 217 -6.82 -18.15 -4.83
C GLY A 217 -6.67 -16.80 -4.13
N TYR A 218 -5.53 -16.64 -3.47
CA TYR A 218 -5.11 -15.43 -2.78
C TYR A 218 -3.69 -15.08 -3.16
N ASP A 219 -3.49 -13.82 -3.54
CA ASP A 219 -2.18 -13.20 -3.61
C ASP A 219 -2.07 -12.18 -2.47
N VAL A 220 -1.00 -12.26 -1.69
CA VAL A 220 -0.72 -11.30 -0.62
C VAL A 220 0.29 -10.30 -1.15
N PHE A 221 -0.02 -9.01 -1.07
CA PHE A 221 0.90 -7.93 -1.42
C PHE A 221 1.11 -7.03 -0.21
N ALA A 222 2.34 -6.90 0.26
CA ALA A 222 2.68 -6.11 1.43
C ALA A 222 3.74 -5.08 1.09
N HIS A 223 3.52 -3.83 1.50
CA HIS A 223 4.48 -2.73 1.25
C HIS A 223 5.19 -2.30 2.52
N SER A 224 6.51 -2.13 2.45
CA SER A 224 7.32 -1.50 3.49
C SER A 224 7.12 -2.15 4.87
N MET A 225 6.69 -1.40 5.88
CA MET A 225 6.37 -1.92 7.22
C MET A 225 5.18 -2.90 7.24
N GLY A 226 4.31 -2.87 6.23
CA GLY A 226 3.27 -3.90 6.04
C GLY A 226 3.87 -5.29 5.79
N SER A 227 5.06 -5.36 5.19
CA SER A 227 5.78 -6.62 4.98
C SER A 227 6.21 -7.25 6.29
N LEU A 228 6.66 -6.44 7.27
CA LEU A 228 6.95 -6.92 8.63
C LEU A 228 5.71 -7.58 9.24
N LEU A 229 4.55 -6.92 9.13
CA LEU A 229 3.29 -7.43 9.66
C LEU A 229 2.87 -8.76 9.04
N VAL A 230 2.93 -8.86 7.71
CA VAL A 230 2.60 -10.10 6.98
C VAL A 230 3.54 -11.23 7.37
N MET A 231 4.86 -10.99 7.37
CA MET A 231 5.84 -12.01 7.74
C MET A 231 5.66 -12.48 9.18
N GLU A 232 5.43 -11.58 10.12
CA GLU A 232 5.16 -11.93 11.52
C GLU A 232 3.85 -12.74 11.68
N GLY A 233 2.80 -12.39 10.92
CA GLY A 233 1.56 -13.16 10.91
C GLY A 233 1.73 -14.57 10.34
N MET A 234 2.51 -14.72 9.28
CA MET A 234 2.82 -16.02 8.68
C MET A 234 3.67 -16.88 9.61
N VAL A 235 4.67 -16.30 10.30
CA VAL A 235 5.47 -17.03 11.31
C VAL A 235 4.59 -17.50 12.46
N ASP A 236 3.66 -16.68 12.93
CA ASP A 236 2.69 -17.05 13.97
C ASP A 236 1.80 -18.22 13.51
N LEU A 237 1.31 -18.19 12.27
CA LEU A 237 0.59 -19.32 11.66
C LEU A 237 1.46 -20.58 11.55
N ALA A 238 2.73 -20.45 11.13
CA ALA A 238 3.66 -21.58 11.00
C ALA A 238 3.88 -22.28 12.34
N GLN A 239 4.12 -21.50 13.38
CA GLN A 239 4.35 -22.00 14.74
C GLN A 239 3.12 -22.70 15.33
N ARG A 240 1.92 -22.30 14.91
CA ARG A 240 0.65 -22.97 15.28
C ARG A 240 0.35 -24.21 14.44
N GLY A 241 1.13 -24.48 13.39
CA GLY A 241 0.80 -25.51 12.40
C GLY A 241 -0.44 -25.15 11.56
N GLU A 242 -0.79 -23.87 11.50
CA GLU A 242 -1.94 -23.32 10.76
C GLU A 242 -1.52 -22.71 9.41
N LEU A 243 -0.24 -22.71 9.08
CA LEU A 243 0.27 -22.21 7.79
C LEU A 243 -0.05 -23.17 6.62
N ASP A 244 -0.78 -24.25 6.86
CA ASP A 244 -0.93 -25.36 5.94
C ASP A 244 -2.40 -25.72 5.67
N ASP A 245 -2.99 -25.03 4.69
CA ASP A 245 -3.88 -25.62 3.68
C ASP A 245 -3.65 -24.88 2.36
N ALA A 246 -2.38 -24.91 1.93
CA ALA A 246 -1.74 -24.09 0.91
C ALA A 246 -2.25 -24.29 -0.54
N SER A 247 -3.51 -24.72 -0.71
CA SER A 247 -4.15 -24.81 -2.03
C SER A 247 -4.52 -23.43 -2.60
N ARG A 248 -4.83 -22.45 -1.74
CA ARG A 248 -5.34 -21.14 -2.19
C ARG A 248 -4.32 -20.00 -2.11
N LEU A 249 -3.35 -20.02 -1.18
CA LEU A 249 -2.30 -18.99 -1.15
C LEU A 249 -1.35 -19.18 -2.35
N ARG A 250 -1.33 -18.26 -3.30
CA ARG A 250 -0.55 -18.40 -4.53
C ARG A 250 0.82 -17.76 -4.43
N ASN A 251 0.86 -16.47 -4.10
CA ASN A 251 2.08 -15.69 -3.97
C ASN A 251 2.00 -14.75 -2.76
N VAL A 252 3.17 -14.44 -2.23
CA VAL A 252 3.39 -13.43 -1.20
C VAL A 252 4.45 -12.47 -1.71
N ILE A 253 4.03 -11.25 -2.03
CA ILE A 253 4.84 -10.21 -2.64
C ILE A 253 5.16 -9.17 -1.57
N LEU A 254 6.43 -9.00 -1.25
CA LEU A 254 6.93 -8.04 -0.28
C LEU A 254 7.64 -6.92 -1.03
N ALA A 255 7.02 -5.75 -1.13
CA ALA A 255 7.55 -4.59 -1.83
C ALA A 255 8.30 -3.64 -0.90
N SER A 256 9.57 -3.35 -1.23
CA SER A 256 10.51 -2.55 -0.43
C SER A 256 10.46 -2.86 1.07
N PRO A 257 10.65 -4.12 1.52
CA PRO A 257 10.32 -4.51 2.88
C PRO A 257 11.15 -3.77 3.94
N ASP A 258 10.48 -3.12 4.89
CA ASP A 258 11.12 -2.49 6.05
C ASP A 258 11.27 -3.51 7.18
N ILE A 259 12.06 -4.55 6.91
CA ILE A 259 12.36 -5.64 7.83
C ILE A 259 13.87 -5.65 8.07
N ASP A 260 14.24 -5.83 9.32
CA ASP A 260 15.61 -6.13 9.72
C ASP A 260 16.10 -7.42 9.03
N MET A 261 17.30 -7.42 8.45
CA MET A 261 17.79 -8.59 7.70
C MET A 261 17.95 -9.84 8.59
N ASP A 262 18.37 -9.70 9.85
CA ASP A 262 18.52 -10.86 10.74
C ASP A 262 17.16 -11.38 11.21
N LEU A 263 16.19 -10.48 11.43
CA LEU A 263 14.81 -10.88 11.63
C LEU A 263 14.28 -11.63 10.41
N PHE A 264 14.51 -11.12 9.20
CA PHE A 264 14.05 -11.76 7.97
C PHE A 264 14.64 -13.16 7.79
N ARG A 265 15.93 -13.36 8.04
CA ARG A 265 16.56 -14.70 8.08
C ARG A 265 15.86 -15.64 9.04
N SER A 266 15.55 -15.16 10.25
CA SER A 266 14.81 -15.94 11.25
C SER A 266 13.39 -16.27 10.78
N GLN A 267 12.71 -15.35 10.10
CA GLN A 267 11.36 -15.56 9.58
C GLN A 267 11.37 -16.57 8.44
N ILE A 268 12.29 -16.44 7.47
CA ILE A 268 12.43 -17.39 6.36
C ILE A 268 12.71 -18.81 6.85
N ALA A 269 13.56 -18.97 7.87
CA ALA A 269 13.81 -20.27 8.48
C ALA A 269 12.53 -20.92 9.08
N ALA A 270 11.58 -20.12 9.56
CA ALA A 270 10.28 -20.59 10.05
C ALA A 270 9.24 -20.81 8.94
N LEU A 271 9.47 -20.28 7.73
CA LEU A 271 8.55 -20.28 6.59
C LEU A 271 9.02 -21.16 5.43
N ASP A 272 9.84 -22.18 5.71
CA ASP A 272 10.44 -23.06 4.68
C ASP A 272 9.40 -23.67 3.72
N ALA A 273 8.18 -23.93 4.22
CA ALA A 273 7.08 -24.52 3.44
C ALA A 273 6.50 -23.61 2.34
N ILE A 274 6.72 -22.29 2.41
CA ILE A 274 6.14 -21.32 1.46
C ILE A 274 7.19 -20.42 0.80
N LYS A 275 8.48 -20.67 1.02
CA LYS A 275 9.57 -19.84 0.48
C LYS A 275 9.53 -19.72 -1.05
N ASP A 276 9.08 -20.77 -1.72
CA ASP A 276 8.90 -20.84 -3.18
C ASP A 276 7.69 -20.03 -3.71
N ARG A 277 7.01 -19.31 -2.82
CA ARG A 277 5.91 -18.37 -3.09
C ARG A 277 6.23 -16.95 -2.61
N LEU A 278 7.40 -16.72 -2.00
CA LEU A 278 7.84 -15.41 -1.53
C LEU A 278 8.62 -14.67 -2.62
N TYR A 279 8.11 -13.49 -2.98
CA TYR A 279 8.73 -12.56 -3.92
C TYR A 279 9.10 -11.29 -3.17
N VAL A 280 10.36 -10.88 -3.25
CA VAL A 280 10.88 -9.68 -2.59
C VAL A 280 11.27 -8.67 -3.65
N LEU A 281 10.53 -7.58 -3.76
CA LEU A 281 10.87 -6.45 -4.62
C LEU A 281 11.73 -5.48 -3.81
N MET A 282 12.93 -5.19 -4.29
CA MET A 282 13.92 -4.38 -3.60
C MET A 282 14.55 -3.34 -4.53
N SER A 283 15.15 -2.31 -3.95
CA SER A 283 15.83 -1.23 -4.66
C SER A 283 16.94 -0.70 -3.76
N GLU A 284 18.19 -0.80 -4.16
CA GLU A 284 19.34 -0.39 -3.33
C GLU A 284 19.32 1.13 -3.01
N ASP A 285 18.73 1.93 -3.90
CA ASP A 285 18.59 3.39 -3.84
C ASP A 285 17.34 3.88 -3.07
N ASP A 286 16.63 3.00 -2.36
CA ASP A 286 15.40 3.34 -1.64
C ASP A 286 15.65 4.36 -0.51
N LYS A 287 15.14 5.58 -0.71
CA LYS A 287 15.37 6.72 0.18
C LYS A 287 14.57 6.61 1.47
N ALA A 288 13.40 5.97 1.48
CA ALA A 288 12.59 5.84 2.69
C ALA A 288 13.20 4.80 3.64
N LEU A 289 13.80 3.73 3.10
CA LEU A 289 14.54 2.76 3.90
C LEU A 289 15.81 3.37 4.52
N SER A 290 16.40 4.41 3.92
CA SER A 290 17.48 5.15 4.57
C SER A 290 17.03 5.82 5.89
N PHE A 291 15.77 6.29 5.96
CA PHE A 291 15.19 6.85 7.17
C PHE A 291 14.92 5.76 8.21
N SER A 292 14.32 4.63 7.84
CA SER A 292 14.06 3.54 8.79
C SER A 292 15.37 2.93 9.31
N ARG A 293 16.38 2.73 8.45
CA ARG A 293 17.75 2.35 8.83
C ARG A 293 18.31 3.28 9.89
N ARG A 294 18.18 4.60 9.69
CA ARG A 294 18.65 5.60 10.66
C ARG A 294 17.92 5.50 11.99
N VAL A 295 16.59 5.35 11.97
CA VAL A 295 15.78 5.17 13.19
C VAL A 295 16.15 3.88 13.93
N ALA A 296 16.48 2.82 13.20
CA ALA A 296 16.85 1.51 13.73
C ALA A 296 18.34 1.38 14.09
N GLY A 297 19.10 2.46 14.16
CA GLY A 297 20.52 2.41 14.58
C GLY A 297 21.50 1.92 13.51
N GLY A 298 21.13 1.98 12.23
CA GLY A 298 21.98 1.64 11.10
C GLY A 298 21.89 0.19 10.64
N VAL A 299 20.92 -0.58 11.13
CA VAL A 299 20.77 -1.99 10.77
C VAL A 299 20.29 -2.15 9.33
N PRO A 300 20.88 -3.06 8.53
CA PRO A 300 20.43 -3.33 7.17
C PRO A 300 18.95 -3.70 7.07
N ARG A 301 18.33 -3.24 5.98
CA ARG A 301 16.91 -3.48 5.67
C ARG A 301 16.78 -4.27 4.39
N VAL A 302 15.93 -5.30 4.42
CA VAL A 302 15.66 -6.22 3.30
C VAL A 302 15.38 -5.50 1.99
N GLY A 303 14.52 -4.48 1.99
CA GLY A 303 14.15 -3.76 0.76
C GLY A 303 15.27 -2.95 0.11
N ALA A 304 16.44 -2.83 0.74
CA ALA A 304 17.62 -2.20 0.19
C ALA A 304 18.89 -3.07 0.40
N SER A 305 18.70 -4.39 0.49
CA SER A 305 19.79 -5.38 0.50
C SER A 305 20.28 -5.64 -0.93
N ASN A 306 20.89 -6.78 -1.22
CA ASN A 306 21.27 -7.17 -2.59
C ASN A 306 20.47 -8.44 -2.98
N ALA A 307 20.16 -8.60 -4.27
CA ALA A 307 19.32 -9.68 -4.77
C ALA A 307 19.93 -11.08 -4.58
N GLU A 308 21.24 -11.25 -4.72
CA GLU A 308 21.92 -12.53 -4.50
C GLU A 308 21.80 -12.99 -3.04
N GLU A 309 21.97 -12.08 -2.07
CA GLU A 309 21.82 -12.39 -0.65
C GLU A 309 20.42 -12.93 -0.31
N LEU A 310 19.39 -12.37 -0.95
CA LEU A 310 18.00 -12.82 -0.77
C LEU A 310 17.74 -14.15 -1.48
N ALA A 311 18.27 -14.34 -2.69
CA ALA A 311 18.13 -15.60 -3.41
C ALA A 311 18.80 -16.78 -2.67
N GLU A 312 19.93 -16.56 -1.99
CA GLU A 312 20.56 -17.56 -1.13
C GLU A 312 19.67 -18.02 0.04
N LEU A 313 18.70 -17.19 0.46
CA LEU A 313 17.70 -17.56 1.46
C LEU A 313 16.53 -18.37 0.86
N GLY A 314 16.48 -18.56 -0.46
CA GLY A 314 15.49 -19.36 -1.16
C GLY A 314 14.18 -18.63 -1.49
N VAL A 315 14.21 -17.29 -1.54
CA VAL A 315 13.09 -16.45 -2.03
C VAL A 315 13.39 -15.93 -3.43
N PHE A 316 12.36 -15.52 -4.16
CA PHE A 316 12.54 -14.83 -5.44
C PHE A 316 12.85 -13.36 -5.18
N ALA A 317 14.06 -12.91 -5.46
CA ALA A 317 14.46 -11.52 -5.34
C ALA A 317 14.32 -10.80 -6.68
N ILE A 318 13.60 -9.67 -6.69
CA ILE A 318 13.37 -8.83 -7.86
C ILE A 318 13.99 -7.46 -7.57
N ASP A 319 15.07 -7.15 -8.27
CA ASP A 319 15.81 -5.90 -8.15
C ASP A 319 15.29 -4.85 -9.11
N LEU A 320 14.84 -3.72 -8.54
CA LEU A 320 14.29 -2.56 -9.22
C LEU A 320 15.24 -1.36 -9.19
N THR A 321 16.51 -1.55 -8.82
CA THR A 321 17.49 -0.47 -8.67
C THR A 321 17.67 0.33 -9.96
N ASP A 322 17.72 -0.34 -11.10
CA ASP A 322 17.88 0.27 -12.43
C ASP A 322 16.56 0.76 -13.05
N VAL A 323 15.43 0.61 -12.35
CA VAL A 323 14.15 1.19 -12.77
C VAL A 323 14.12 2.67 -12.42
N ASP A 324 13.75 3.49 -13.40
CA ASP A 324 13.64 4.94 -13.26
C ASP A 324 12.76 5.36 -12.07
N ASP A 325 13.14 6.46 -11.43
CA ASP A 325 12.37 7.04 -10.33
C ASP A 325 10.97 7.45 -10.81
N SER A 326 9.95 6.79 -10.25
CA SER A 326 8.56 7.13 -10.52
C SER A 326 8.16 8.50 -9.98
N SER A 327 7.05 9.04 -10.47
CA SER A 327 6.37 10.22 -9.89
C SER A 327 6.03 10.05 -8.40
N SER A 328 5.94 8.80 -7.91
CA SER A 328 5.69 8.43 -6.52
C SER A 328 6.97 8.24 -5.67
N GLY A 329 8.16 8.40 -6.26
CA GLY A 329 9.47 8.27 -5.60
C GLY A 329 10.04 6.84 -5.53
N THR A 330 11.29 6.71 -5.07
CA THR A 330 12.05 5.44 -5.05
C THR A 330 11.41 4.33 -4.21
N HIS A 331 10.70 4.68 -3.12
CA HIS A 331 10.08 3.71 -2.22
C HIS A 331 8.74 3.12 -2.72
N SER A 332 8.22 3.67 -3.82
CA SER A 332 6.94 3.27 -4.41
C SER A 332 7.07 2.89 -5.89
N LYS A 333 8.29 2.51 -6.34
CA LYS A 333 8.54 2.06 -7.73
C LYS A 333 7.56 0.95 -8.16
N PHE A 334 7.16 0.07 -7.24
CA PHE A 334 6.18 -1.01 -7.49
C PHE A 334 4.81 -0.55 -8.02
N ALA A 335 4.39 0.68 -7.72
CA ALA A 335 3.10 1.25 -8.14
C ALA A 335 3.26 2.46 -9.05
N GLY A 336 4.49 2.94 -9.25
CA GLY A 336 4.77 4.16 -10.00
C GLY A 336 5.53 3.93 -11.31
N SER A 337 6.17 2.78 -11.50
CA SER A 337 6.77 2.38 -12.79
C SER A 337 5.77 1.54 -13.57
N PRO A 338 5.37 1.98 -14.79
CA PRO A 338 4.49 1.19 -15.65
C PRO A 338 5.00 -0.23 -15.91
N GLU A 339 6.30 -0.39 -16.10
CA GLU A 339 6.94 -1.67 -16.40
C GLU A 339 6.83 -2.66 -15.23
N VAL A 340 7.04 -2.17 -14.00
CA VAL A 340 6.90 -2.99 -12.79
C VAL A 340 5.44 -3.36 -12.54
N VAL A 341 4.52 -2.43 -12.78
CA VAL A 341 3.10 -2.68 -12.56
C VAL A 341 2.52 -3.66 -13.58
N GLU A 342 2.90 -3.56 -14.86
CA GLU A 342 2.51 -4.49 -15.92
C GLU A 342 3.03 -5.91 -15.64
N LEU A 343 4.27 -6.03 -15.18
CA LEU A 343 4.86 -7.29 -14.74
C LEU A 343 4.05 -7.93 -13.61
N LEU A 344 3.77 -7.15 -12.56
CA LEU A 344 3.02 -7.61 -11.39
C LEU A 344 1.59 -8.01 -11.78
N GLY A 345 0.93 -7.23 -12.63
CA GLY A 345 -0.39 -7.54 -13.16
C GLY A 345 -0.43 -8.86 -13.92
N THR A 346 0.53 -9.05 -14.82
CA THR A 346 0.66 -10.30 -15.57
C THR A 346 0.93 -11.49 -14.65
N ALA A 347 1.78 -11.33 -13.63
CA ALA A 347 2.05 -12.39 -12.67
C ALA A 347 0.82 -12.75 -11.81
N LEU A 348 0.10 -11.73 -11.32
CA LEU A 348 -1.09 -11.89 -10.49
C LEU A 348 -2.25 -12.54 -11.27
N ASN A 349 -2.49 -12.11 -12.50
CA ASN A 349 -3.57 -12.65 -13.34
C ASN A 349 -3.30 -14.09 -13.84
N ASN A 350 -2.04 -14.55 -13.79
CA ASN A 350 -1.64 -15.88 -14.28
C ASN A 350 -1.25 -16.87 -13.15
N SER A 351 -1.43 -16.49 -11.89
CA SER A 351 -0.89 -17.18 -10.72
C SER A 351 -1.39 -18.63 -10.51
N SER A 352 -2.50 -19.02 -11.15
CA SER A 352 -3.10 -20.37 -11.05
C SER A 352 -2.38 -21.46 -11.86
N ASN A 353 -1.54 -21.11 -12.84
CA ASN A 353 -1.12 -22.04 -13.90
C ASN A 353 0.35 -22.50 -13.86
N PHE A 354 1.12 -22.19 -12.81
CA PHE A 354 2.58 -22.37 -12.86
C PHE A 354 3.20 -23.00 -11.61
N SER A 355 4.10 -23.96 -11.82
CA SER A 355 4.98 -24.51 -10.78
C SER A 355 6.08 -23.51 -10.41
N ALA A 356 6.63 -23.54 -9.18
CA ALA A 356 7.63 -22.59 -8.71
C ALA A 356 8.85 -22.43 -9.64
N ARG A 357 9.36 -23.53 -10.21
CA ARG A 357 10.48 -23.52 -11.16
C ARG A 357 10.11 -22.95 -12.53
N SER A 358 8.86 -23.17 -12.97
CA SER A 358 8.34 -22.56 -14.19
C SER A 358 8.12 -21.06 -14.02
N ARG A 359 7.74 -20.59 -12.81
CA ARG A 359 7.55 -19.17 -12.50
C ARG A 359 8.84 -18.36 -12.64
N GLY A 360 9.97 -18.85 -12.09
CA GLY A 360 11.26 -18.14 -12.19
C GLY A 360 11.76 -17.95 -13.62
N ILE A 361 11.65 -19.00 -14.45
CA ILE A 361 12.09 -18.97 -15.86
C ILE A 361 11.15 -18.07 -16.70
N HIS A 362 9.84 -18.20 -16.52
CA HIS A 362 8.88 -17.33 -17.23
C HIS A 362 9.04 -15.86 -16.82
N LEU A 363 9.31 -15.58 -15.53
CA LEU A 363 9.55 -14.23 -15.07
C LEU A 363 10.81 -13.65 -15.74
N SER A 364 11.91 -14.41 -15.82
CA SER A 364 13.11 -13.96 -16.56
C SER A 364 12.85 -13.73 -18.05
N ASP A 365 12.02 -14.56 -18.69
CA ASP A 365 11.67 -14.40 -20.11
C ASP A 365 10.76 -13.17 -20.34
N MET A 366 9.79 -12.95 -19.44
CA MET A 366 8.91 -11.78 -19.46
C MET A 366 9.66 -10.46 -19.20
N LEU A 367 10.75 -10.53 -18.46
CA LEU A 367 11.59 -9.39 -18.11
C LEU A 367 12.65 -9.06 -19.15
N SER A 368 12.74 -9.82 -20.24
CA SER A 368 13.73 -9.56 -21.29
C SER A 368 13.53 -8.16 -21.89
N GLY A 369 14.49 -7.26 -21.67
CA GLY A 369 14.44 -5.87 -22.15
C GLY A 369 13.90 -4.84 -21.16
N ILE A 370 13.50 -5.25 -19.94
CA ILE A 370 13.13 -4.36 -18.84
C ILE A 370 14.34 -4.26 -17.89
N PRO A 371 14.69 -3.09 -17.32
CA PRO A 371 15.82 -2.94 -16.38
C PRO A 371 15.51 -3.51 -14.99
N ILE A 372 15.12 -4.79 -14.93
CA ILE A 372 14.79 -5.54 -13.72
C ILE A 372 15.65 -6.79 -13.69
N THR A 373 16.32 -7.04 -12.57
CA THR A 373 17.11 -8.27 -12.36
C THR A 373 16.35 -9.21 -11.44
N VAL A 374 16.36 -10.51 -11.73
CA VAL A 374 15.76 -11.55 -10.87
C VAL A 374 16.81 -12.55 -10.43
N ALA A 375 16.87 -12.83 -9.14
CA ALA A 375 17.68 -13.87 -8.53
C ALA A 375 16.77 -14.86 -7.77
N PHE A 376 17.05 -16.16 -7.86
CA PHE A 376 16.24 -17.23 -7.27
C PHE A 376 17.03 -18.52 -6.99
#